data_AF-A0A2C9WJ25-F1
#
_entry.id   AF-A0A2C9WJ25-F1
#
_cell.length_a   1.000
_cell.length_b   1.000
_cell.length_c   1.000
_cell.angle_alpha   90.00
_cell.angle_beta   90.00
_cell.angle_gamma   90.00
#
_symmetry.space_group_name_H-M   'P 1'
#
loop_
_entity.id
_entity.type
_entity.pdbx_description
1 polymer ?
#
loop_
_entity_poly.entity_id
_entity_poly.type
_entity_poly.pdbx_seq_one_letter_code
_entity_poly.pdbx_strand_id
1 'polypeptide(L)'
;MIRFPSYGDLVVKSISYGDRKLQLLDPNNCVHQVFLNLNLSHTPFRYYYVVKNYTYLNCSTRLPPSFSEVSCLSGPRHHIYTVKSSLVLPESCRPVKTVAIPFSYSPYLADNSFGLGLSWSSPERDEDCEAKGGQCGLQTGCLGFSIKNLNFGDVSDKMLKILLCILTVILVMSIKIHHSKKVDMQLENENLLEVLRC
;
A
#
# COMPACT_ATOMS: atom_id res chain seq x y z
N MET A 1 -1.82 21.04 14.85
CA MET A 1 -0.42 20.61 14.60
C MET A 1 0.03 19.77 15.78
N ILE A 2 0.99 18.88 15.59
CA ILE A 2 1.65 18.11 16.66
C ILE A 2 3.14 18.42 16.62
N ARG A 3 3.73 18.71 17.78
CA ARG A 3 5.15 19.02 17.92
C ARG A 3 5.93 17.76 18.26
N PHE A 4 6.93 17.45 17.45
CA PHE A 4 7.90 16.39 17.69
C PHE A 4 9.22 16.99 18.17
N PRO A 5 9.76 16.60 19.34
CA PRO A 5 11.00 17.18 19.88
C PRO A 5 12.20 17.12 18.93
N SER A 6 12.29 16.09 18.09
CA SER A 6 13.43 15.88 17.19
C SER A 6 13.33 16.60 15.84
N TYR A 7 12.16 17.13 15.48
CA TYR A 7 11.92 17.69 14.14
C TYR A 7 11.23 19.05 14.19
N GLY A 8 10.13 19.17 14.93
CA GLY A 8 9.28 20.37 14.94
C GLY A 8 7.81 20.03 14.73
N ASP A 9 7.07 20.99 14.20
CA ASP A 9 5.62 20.90 14.05
C ASP A 9 5.21 20.20 12.75
N LEU A 10 4.31 19.23 12.87
CA LEU A 10 3.66 18.55 11.75
C LEU A 10 2.16 18.84 11.75
N VAL A 11 1.59 19.01 10.56
CA VAL A 11 0.16 19.29 10.39
C VAL A 11 -0.61 17.99 10.49
N VAL A 12 -1.71 17.99 11.27
CA VAL A 12 -2.59 16.82 11.37
C VAL A 12 -3.53 16.83 10.17
N LYS A 13 -3.46 15.79 9.33
CA LYS A 13 -4.37 15.56 8.21
C LYS A 13 -5.66 14.88 8.67
N SER A 14 -5.51 13.79 9.43
CA SER A 14 -6.65 13.03 9.95
C SER A 14 -6.23 12.15 11.14
N ILE A 15 -7.20 11.80 11.97
CA ILE A 15 -7.04 10.87 13.09
C ILE A 15 -8.16 9.83 12.99
N SER A 16 -7.78 8.54 12.86
CA SER A 16 -8.70 7.40 13.00
C SER A 16 -8.42 6.72 14.33
N TYR A 17 -9.35 6.83 15.27
CA TYR A 17 -9.21 6.18 16.59
C TYR A 17 -9.42 4.66 16.52
N GLY A 18 -10.30 4.19 15.64
CA GLY A 18 -10.55 2.75 15.44
C GLY A 18 -9.31 2.02 14.91
N ASP A 19 -8.64 2.61 13.93
CA ASP A 19 -7.39 2.05 13.36
C ASP A 19 -6.14 2.47 14.13
N ARG A 20 -6.27 3.35 15.13
CA ARG A 20 -5.16 4.04 15.81
C ARG A 20 -4.17 4.62 14.81
N LYS A 21 -4.69 5.37 13.84
CA LYS A 21 -3.93 5.93 12.73
C LYS A 21 -3.95 7.45 12.77
N LEU A 22 -2.76 8.05 12.85
CA LEU A 22 -2.53 9.48 12.78
C LEU A 22 -1.87 9.76 11.43
N GLN A 23 -2.55 10.53 10.58
CA GLN A 23 -1.98 11.00 9.32
C GLN A 23 -1.50 12.43 9.50
N LEU A 24 -0.23 12.65 9.15
CA LEU A 24 0.44 13.93 9.24
C LEU A 24 0.87 14.41 7.86
N LEU A 25 0.99 15.72 7.72
CA LEU A 25 1.57 16.41 6.58
C LEU A 25 2.74 17.26 7.05
N ASP A 26 3.79 17.29 6.25
CA ASP A 26 4.88 18.24 6.44
C ASP A 26 4.47 19.61 5.89
N PRO A 27 4.51 20.69 6.68
CA PRO A 27 4.16 22.04 6.20
C PRO A 27 5.13 22.55 5.11
N ASN A 28 6.36 22.03 5.08
CA ASN A 28 7.38 22.38 4.08
C ASN A 28 7.26 21.53 2.80
N ASN A 29 6.26 20.65 2.71
CA ASN A 29 6.02 19.77 1.56
C ASN A 29 7.21 18.85 1.21
N CYS A 30 8.02 18.47 2.20
CA CYS A 30 9.18 17.59 2.03
C CYS A 30 9.21 16.49 3.10
N VAL A 31 8.36 15.47 2.92
CA VAL A 31 8.24 14.35 3.87
C VAL A 31 9.58 13.62 4.07
N HIS A 32 10.43 13.58 3.04
CA HIS A 32 11.79 13.01 3.15
C HIS A 32 12.64 13.69 4.23
N GLN A 33 12.50 15.01 4.41
CA GLN A 33 13.17 15.75 5.47
C GLN A 33 12.67 15.34 6.86
N VAL A 34 11.39 15.00 6.97
CA VAL A 34 10.80 14.46 8.21
C VAL A 34 11.47 13.13 8.55
N PHE A 35 11.54 12.15 7.64
CA PHE A 35 12.16 10.85 7.95
C PHE A 35 13.65 10.93 8.29
N LEU A 36 14.37 11.92 7.75
CA LEU A 36 15.78 12.10 8.05
C LEU A 36 16.03 12.57 9.49
N ASN A 37 15.08 13.29 10.09
CA ASN A 37 15.27 14.03 11.33
C ASN A 37 14.32 13.60 12.47
N LEU A 38 13.18 12.98 12.13
CA LEU A 38 12.20 12.51 13.09
C LEU A 38 12.74 11.29 13.86
N ASN A 39 12.73 11.39 15.17
CA ASN A 39 13.04 10.33 16.11
C ASN A 39 11.81 10.06 16.96
N LEU A 40 11.24 8.87 16.78
CA LEU A 40 10.02 8.44 17.48
C LEU A 40 10.32 7.72 18.80
N SER A 41 11.57 7.39 19.11
CA SER A 41 11.95 6.57 20.29
C SER A 41 11.54 7.19 21.63
N HIS A 42 11.38 8.52 21.70
CA HIS A 42 10.94 9.23 22.90
C HIS A 42 9.47 9.69 22.79
N THR A 43 8.70 9.07 21.90
CA THR A 43 7.28 9.40 21.69
C THR A 43 6.43 8.13 21.79
N PRO A 44 5.13 8.24 22.12
CA PRO A 44 4.23 7.09 22.11
C PRO A 44 3.90 6.60 20.68
N PHE A 45 4.45 7.24 19.65
CA PHE A 45 4.14 6.97 18.27
C PHE A 45 5.11 5.95 17.66
N ARG A 46 4.58 5.11 16.77
CA ARG A 46 5.34 4.19 15.91
C ARG A 46 4.90 4.39 14.47
N TYR A 47 5.69 3.95 13.49
CA TYR A 47 5.24 3.99 12.10
C TYR A 47 4.04 3.06 11.90
N TYR A 48 3.00 3.54 11.22
CA TYR A 48 1.79 2.73 10.96
C TYR A 48 2.07 1.59 9.96
N TYR A 49 3.00 1.82 9.01
CA TYR A 49 3.37 0.85 7.98
C TYR A 49 4.75 0.24 8.27
N VAL A 50 4.98 -0.96 7.73
CA VAL A 50 6.27 -1.66 7.83
C VAL A 50 7.38 -0.83 7.19
N VAL A 51 8.41 -0.54 7.96
CA VAL A 51 9.59 0.22 7.51
C VAL A 51 10.67 -0.67 6.94
N LYS A 52 11.41 -0.14 5.96
CA LYS A 52 12.60 -0.76 5.39
C LYS A 52 13.75 0.25 5.42
N ASN A 53 14.98 -0.25 5.53
CA ASN A 53 16.15 0.61 5.55
C ASN A 53 16.48 1.12 4.15
N TYR A 54 16.50 2.44 4.02
CA TYR A 54 16.90 3.14 2.81
C TYR A 54 18.04 4.10 3.12
N THR A 55 19.00 4.15 2.21
CA THR A 55 20.14 5.04 2.27
C THR A 55 19.88 6.23 1.35
N TYR A 56 20.00 7.44 1.90
CA TYR A 56 20.04 8.66 1.11
C TYR A 56 21.44 8.85 0.55
N LEU A 57 21.53 9.15 -0.74
CA LEU A 57 22.78 9.43 -1.45
C LEU A 57 22.81 10.88 -1.89
N ASN A 58 23.98 11.49 -1.84
CA ASN A 58 24.24 12.78 -2.46
C ASN A 58 25.20 12.57 -3.63
N CYS A 59 24.74 12.89 -4.83
CA CYS A 59 25.48 12.72 -6.07
C CYS A 59 25.78 14.08 -6.70
N SER A 60 26.99 14.23 -7.27
CA SER A 60 27.38 15.42 -8.03
C SER A 60 26.74 15.48 -9.43
N THR A 61 26.32 14.33 -9.95
CA THR A 61 25.69 14.16 -11.26
C THR A 61 24.33 13.51 -11.13
N ARG A 62 23.40 13.81 -12.05
CA ARG A 62 22.11 13.11 -12.10
C ARG A 62 22.30 11.65 -12.47
N LEU A 63 21.63 10.78 -11.73
CA LEU A 63 21.57 9.36 -12.01
C LEU A 63 20.52 9.05 -13.10
N PRO A 64 20.60 7.86 -13.73
CA PRO A 64 19.59 7.41 -14.67
C PRO A 64 18.17 7.41 -14.07
N PRO A 65 17.11 7.47 -14.91
CA PRO A 65 15.71 7.49 -14.45
C PRO A 65 15.26 6.29 -13.62
N SER A 66 16.06 5.21 -13.59
CA SER A 66 15.84 4.06 -12.71
C SER A 66 16.03 4.39 -11.23
N PHE A 67 16.70 5.51 -10.92
CA PHE A 67 16.86 6.03 -9.56
C PHE A 67 15.82 7.11 -9.28
N SER A 68 15.28 7.07 -8.07
CA SER A 68 14.30 8.04 -7.61
C SER A 68 14.98 9.24 -6.94
N GLU A 69 15.01 10.37 -7.63
CA GLU A 69 15.51 11.64 -7.09
C GLU A 69 14.50 12.26 -6.12
N VAL A 70 14.99 12.73 -4.98
CA VAL A 70 14.20 13.45 -3.97
C VAL A 70 14.32 14.94 -4.27
N SER A 71 13.38 15.46 -5.07
CA SER A 71 13.44 16.84 -5.56
C SER A 71 13.51 17.89 -4.46
N CYS A 72 12.78 17.72 -3.34
CA CYS A 72 12.74 18.71 -2.26
C CYS A 72 14.04 18.80 -1.43
N LEU A 73 14.93 17.80 -1.55
CA LEU A 73 16.27 17.82 -0.93
C LEU A 73 17.38 18.04 -1.95
N SER A 74 17.05 18.10 -3.24
CA SER A 74 18.01 18.27 -4.33
C SER A 74 18.12 19.74 -4.73
N GLY A 75 19.25 20.09 -5.36
CA GLY A 75 19.54 21.45 -5.78
C GLY A 75 20.32 21.49 -7.09
N PRO A 76 20.83 22.66 -7.49
CA PRO A 76 21.47 22.83 -8.79
C PRO A 76 22.78 22.05 -8.97
N ARG A 77 23.48 21.72 -7.88
CA ARG A 77 24.79 21.05 -7.88
C ARG A 77 24.85 19.81 -6.97
N HIS A 78 23.71 19.38 -6.42
CA HIS A 78 23.62 18.20 -5.58
C HIS A 78 22.29 17.50 -5.85
N HIS A 79 22.37 16.20 -6.05
CA HIS A 79 21.21 15.37 -6.39
C HIS A 79 21.03 14.31 -5.32
N ILE A 80 19.89 14.34 -4.63
CA ILE A 80 19.60 13.43 -3.53
C ILE A 80 18.76 12.25 -4.04
N TYR A 81 19.21 11.03 -3.77
CA TYR A 81 18.51 9.80 -4.17
C TYR A 81 18.25 8.91 -2.97
N THR A 82 17.20 8.10 -3.01
CA THR A 82 16.97 7.02 -2.03
C THR A 82 17.23 5.66 -2.67
N VAL A 83 18.12 4.88 -2.07
CA VAL A 83 18.43 3.51 -2.52
C VAL A 83 18.19 2.51 -1.40
N LYS A 84 17.83 1.28 -1.74
CA LYS A 84 17.87 0.18 -0.76
C LYS A 84 19.32 -0.03 -0.32
N SER A 85 19.54 -0.31 0.95
CA SER A 85 20.88 -0.38 1.55
C SER A 85 21.84 -1.40 0.90
N SER A 86 21.35 -2.30 0.04
CA SER A 86 22.12 -3.37 -0.60
C SER A 86 22.64 -3.03 -2.01
N LEU A 87 22.50 -1.79 -2.48
CA LEU A 87 22.89 -1.39 -3.84
C LEU A 87 24.35 -0.92 -3.90
N VAL A 88 25.08 -1.35 -4.94
CA VAL A 88 26.43 -0.85 -5.25
C VAL A 88 26.31 0.62 -5.69
N LEU A 89 27.12 1.48 -5.07
CA LEU A 89 27.05 2.92 -5.25
C LEU A 89 27.93 3.38 -6.43
N PRO A 90 27.42 4.26 -7.32
CA PRO A 90 28.26 4.95 -8.29
C PRO A 90 29.32 5.81 -7.59
N GLU A 91 30.52 5.95 -8.17
CA GLU A 91 31.60 6.78 -7.60
C GLU A 91 31.22 8.26 -7.44
N SER A 92 30.28 8.76 -8.24
CA SER A 92 29.79 10.13 -8.16
C SER A 92 28.87 10.40 -6.96
N CYS A 93 28.51 9.36 -6.21
CA CYS A 93 27.55 9.41 -5.11
C CYS A 93 28.21 9.07 -3.76
N ARG A 94 27.82 9.80 -2.72
CA ARG A 94 28.22 9.50 -1.34
C ARG A 94 26.99 9.23 -0.47
N PRO A 95 27.04 8.23 0.43
CA PRO A 95 25.97 8.00 1.38
C PRO A 95 25.90 9.15 2.38
N VAL A 96 24.67 9.62 2.65
CA VAL A 96 24.36 10.69 3.60
C VAL A 96 23.90 10.08 4.93
N LYS A 97 22.83 9.29 4.88
CA LYS A 97 22.22 8.68 6.06
C LYS A 97 21.33 7.50 5.68
N THR A 98 21.32 6.47 6.51
CA THR A 98 20.36 5.38 6.41
C THR A 98 19.25 5.58 7.43
N VAL A 99 18.00 5.51 6.98
CA VAL A 99 16.82 5.64 7.85
C VAL A 99 15.76 4.61 7.48
N ALA A 100 14.89 4.31 8.44
CA ALA A 100 13.78 3.41 8.24
C ALA A 100 12.61 4.16 7.58
N ILE A 101 12.25 3.77 6.35
CA ILE A 101 11.19 4.42 5.55
C ILE A 101 10.04 3.42 5.32
N PRO A 102 8.77 3.80 5.55
CA PRO A 102 7.61 2.92 5.39
C PRO A 102 7.16 2.62 3.95
N PHE A 103 7.98 2.89 2.94
CA PHE A 103 7.57 2.75 1.54
C PHE A 103 8.74 2.61 0.57
N SER A 104 8.52 1.86 -0.51
CA SER A 104 9.28 2.03 -1.74
C SER A 104 8.89 3.36 -2.38
N TYR A 105 9.86 4.11 -2.91
CA TYR A 105 9.61 5.42 -3.53
C TYR A 105 8.39 5.37 -4.45
N SER A 106 7.47 6.29 -4.22
CA SER A 106 6.29 6.53 -5.03
C SER A 106 6.26 8.03 -5.34
N PRO A 107 5.92 8.44 -6.58
CA PRO A 107 5.82 9.85 -6.94
C PRO A 107 4.85 10.63 -6.03
N TYR A 108 3.87 9.97 -5.42
CA TYR A 108 2.94 10.52 -4.42
C TYR A 108 3.58 10.92 -3.07
N LEU A 109 4.88 10.64 -2.89
CA LEU A 109 5.65 11.11 -1.74
C LEU A 109 6.26 12.50 -1.99
N ALA A 110 6.59 12.80 -3.25
CA ALA A 110 7.26 14.04 -3.63
C ALA A 110 6.32 15.26 -3.56
N ASP A 111 5.00 15.03 -3.65
CA ASP A 111 3.96 16.05 -3.52
C ASP A 111 3.26 16.03 -2.16
N ASN A 112 3.76 15.25 -1.19
CA ASN A 112 3.20 15.10 0.16
C ASN A 112 1.76 14.53 0.18
N SER A 113 1.25 14.02 -0.95
CA SER A 113 -0.14 13.52 -1.04
C SER A 113 -0.36 12.26 -0.19
N PHE A 114 0.66 11.39 -0.11
CA PHE A 114 0.63 10.16 0.68
C PHE A 114 0.71 10.39 2.20
N GLY A 115 1.31 11.51 2.62
CA GLY A 115 1.49 11.89 4.04
C GLY A 115 2.38 10.95 4.86
N LEU A 116 2.50 11.25 6.15
CA LEU A 116 3.21 10.44 7.16
C LEU A 116 2.19 9.75 8.08
N GLY A 117 2.13 8.42 8.05
CA GLY A 117 1.24 7.62 8.90
C GLY A 117 1.94 7.11 10.16
N LEU A 118 1.44 7.51 11.33
CA LEU A 118 1.87 7.02 12.64
C LEU A 118 0.73 6.25 13.33
N SER A 119 1.11 5.35 14.21
CA SER A 119 0.24 4.60 15.12
C SER A 119 0.65 4.88 16.56
N TRP A 120 -0.22 4.59 17.53
CA TRP A 120 0.11 4.66 18.96
C TRP A 120 -0.42 3.42 19.70
N SER A 121 0.39 2.93 20.65
CA SER A 121 -0.05 1.92 21.61
C SER A 121 -0.90 2.58 22.71
N SER A 122 -1.88 1.84 23.22
CA SER A 122 -2.55 2.20 24.47
C SER A 122 -1.85 1.44 25.59
N PRO A 123 -1.58 2.04 26.76
CA PRO A 123 -0.89 1.38 27.86
C PRO A 123 -1.59 0.09 28.34
N GLU A 124 -2.88 -0.10 28.02
CA GLU A 124 -3.65 -1.31 28.37
C GLU A 124 -3.28 -2.59 27.60
N ARG A 125 -2.41 -2.54 26.58
CA ARG A 125 -2.10 -3.70 25.71
C ARG A 125 -0.62 -3.91 25.40
N ASP A 126 0.27 -3.33 26.20
CA ASP A 126 1.73 -3.38 26.00
C ASP A 126 2.41 -4.55 26.75
N GLU A 127 1.66 -5.54 27.22
CA GLU A 127 2.24 -6.84 27.59
C GLU A 127 2.10 -7.80 26.41
N ASP A 128 3.25 -8.32 25.96
CA ASP A 128 3.39 -9.55 25.15
C ASP A 128 3.62 -9.42 23.62
N CYS A 129 4.51 -8.53 23.18
CA CYS A 129 5.02 -8.58 21.79
C CYS A 129 6.55 -8.51 21.63
N GLU A 130 7.34 -8.16 22.65
CA GLU A 130 8.79 -7.96 22.48
C GLU A 130 9.67 -9.21 22.77
N ALA A 131 9.11 -10.34 23.20
CA ALA A 131 9.92 -11.49 23.61
C ALA A 131 10.11 -12.62 22.59
N LYS A 132 9.37 -12.66 21.47
CA LYS A 132 9.51 -13.74 20.47
C LYS A 132 9.33 -13.20 19.06
N GLY A 133 10.36 -13.32 18.23
CA GLY A 133 10.40 -12.83 16.84
C GLY A 133 9.34 -13.43 15.91
N GLY A 134 8.09 -12.98 16.06
CA GLY A 134 6.94 -13.33 15.25
C GLY A 134 6.36 -12.11 14.53
N GLN A 135 5.88 -12.31 13.30
CA GLN A 135 5.27 -11.29 12.46
C GLN A 135 4.06 -10.63 13.14
N CYS A 136 4.11 -9.31 13.31
CA CYS A 136 3.00 -8.51 13.81
C CYS A 136 1.89 -8.46 12.73
N GLY A 137 0.81 -9.20 12.95
CA GLY A 137 -0.40 -9.17 12.14
C GLY A 137 -1.22 -7.90 12.41
N LEU A 138 -1.68 -7.27 11.34
CA LEU A 138 -2.65 -6.17 11.31
C LEU A 138 -3.92 -6.55 12.09
N GLN A 139 -4.23 -5.86 13.18
CA GLN A 139 -5.50 -6.01 13.90
C GLN A 139 -6.33 -4.73 13.72
N THR A 140 -7.12 -4.71 12.64
CA THR A 140 -8.19 -3.73 12.41
C THR A 140 -9.33 -4.02 13.37
N GLY A 141 -9.66 -3.06 14.23
CA GLY A 141 -10.84 -3.11 15.08
C GLY A 141 -12.01 -2.40 14.41
N CYS A 142 -12.82 -3.15 13.65
CA CYS A 142 -14.28 -2.97 13.54
C CYS A 142 -14.90 -4.22 12.92
N LEU A 143 -14.94 -5.29 13.72
CA LEU A 143 -15.96 -6.33 13.82
C LEU A 143 -15.36 -7.41 14.71
N GLY A 144 -15.94 -7.61 15.89
CA GLY A 144 -15.51 -8.66 16.81
C GLY A 144 -15.64 -10.02 16.14
N PHE A 145 -14.51 -10.61 15.75
CA PHE A 145 -14.40 -12.04 15.53
C PHE A 145 -13.09 -12.50 16.16
N SER A 146 -13.19 -13.10 17.34
CA SER A 146 -12.08 -13.81 17.97
C SER A 146 -11.78 -15.04 17.12
N ILE A 147 -10.69 -15.01 16.35
CA ILE A 147 -10.16 -16.21 15.72
C ILE A 147 -9.38 -16.98 16.79
N LYS A 148 -10.12 -17.69 17.64
CA LYS A 148 -9.61 -18.89 18.29
C LYS A 148 -10.04 -20.04 17.37
N ASN A 149 -9.06 -20.77 16.84
CA ASN A 149 -9.22 -21.97 15.99
C ASN A 149 -9.86 -21.75 14.61
N LEU A 150 -9.03 -21.45 13.60
CA LEU A 150 -9.40 -21.75 12.22
C LEU A 150 -9.13 -23.22 11.94
N ASN A 151 -10.17 -24.05 12.03
CA ASN A 151 -10.16 -25.35 11.37
C ASN A 151 -10.11 -25.10 9.86
N PHE A 152 -9.07 -25.60 9.20
CA PHE A 152 -8.77 -25.44 7.77
C PHE A 152 -9.91 -25.90 6.83
N GLY A 153 -10.95 -26.58 7.36
CA GLY A 153 -12.13 -27.03 6.60
C GLY A 153 -13.16 -25.93 6.28
N ASP A 154 -13.30 -24.88 7.10
CA ASP A 154 -14.44 -23.94 6.99
C ASP A 154 -14.27 -22.89 5.87
N VAL A 155 -13.04 -22.50 5.58
CA VAL A 155 -12.73 -21.60 4.44
C VAL A 155 -12.91 -22.36 3.12
N SER A 156 -12.62 -23.66 3.11
CA SER A 156 -12.81 -24.52 1.93
C SER A 156 -14.29 -24.66 1.56
N ASP A 157 -15.19 -24.87 2.53
CA ASP A 157 -16.63 -25.03 2.22
C ASP A 157 -17.27 -23.74 1.67
N LYS A 158 -16.95 -22.59 2.26
CA LYS A 158 -17.46 -21.30 1.77
C LYS A 158 -16.91 -20.97 0.38
N MET A 159 -15.62 -21.19 0.15
CA MET A 159 -15.00 -20.96 -1.17
C MET A 159 -15.53 -21.95 -2.22
N LEU A 160 -15.78 -23.20 -1.83
CA LEU A 160 -16.34 -24.23 -2.71
C LEU A 160 -17.79 -23.88 -3.12
N LYS A 161 -18.62 -23.42 -2.19
CA LYS A 161 -20.00 -22.97 -2.48
C LYS A 161 -20.03 -21.76 -3.41
N ILE A 162 -19.14 -20.78 -3.19
CA ILE A 162 -19.01 -19.62 -4.08
C ILE A 162 -18.61 -20.06 -5.50
N LEU A 163 -17.63 -20.96 -5.60
CA LEU A 163 -17.19 -21.49 -6.90
C LEU A 163 -18.31 -22.24 -7.63
N LEU A 164 -19.08 -23.07 -6.91
CA LEU A 164 -20.25 -23.77 -7.44
C LEU A 164 -21.32 -22.80 -7.96
N CYS A 165 -21.62 -21.73 -7.20
CA CYS A 165 -22.56 -20.70 -7.65
C CYS A 165 -22.10 -19.97 -8.92
N ILE A 166 -20.80 -19.70 -9.06
CA ILE A 166 -20.26 -19.06 -10.25
C ILE A 166 -20.39 -19.99 -11.47
N LEU A 167 -20.07 -21.29 -11.30
CA LEU A 167 -20.19 -22.28 -12.37
C LEU A 167 -21.64 -22.45 -12.85
N THR A 168 -22.63 -22.46 -11.94
CA THR A 168 -24.04 -22.59 -12.33
C THR A 168 -24.54 -21.37 -13.10
N VAL A 169 -24.14 -20.16 -12.69
CA VAL A 169 -24.49 -18.92 -13.42
C VAL A 169 -23.90 -18.91 -14.82
N ILE A 170 -22.64 -19.34 -14.99
CA ILE A 170 -21.99 -19.44 -16.30
C ILE A 170 -22.76 -20.40 -17.21
N LEU A 171 -23.13 -21.60 -16.73
CA LEU A 171 -23.89 -22.57 -17.52
C LEU A 171 -25.26 -22.02 -17.97
N VAL A 172 -25.98 -21.33 -17.08
CA VAL A 172 -27.28 -20.71 -17.41
C VAL A 172 -27.11 -19.63 -18.49
N MET A 173 -26.07 -18.82 -18.38
CA MET A 173 -25.77 -17.79 -19.39
C MET A 173 -25.38 -18.42 -20.73
N SER A 174 -24.54 -19.47 -20.73
CA SER A 174 -24.18 -20.20 -21.94
C SER A 174 -25.39 -20.85 -22.62
N ILE A 175 -26.32 -21.43 -21.85
CA ILE A 175 -27.57 -21.99 -22.38
C ILE A 175 -28.44 -20.90 -22.99
N LYS A 176 -28.61 -19.75 -22.30
CA LYS A 176 -29.38 -18.61 -22.82
C LYS A 176 -28.78 -18.08 -24.12
N ILE A 177 -27.45 -17.93 -24.18
CA ILE A 177 -26.75 -17.48 -25.39
C ILE A 177 -26.94 -18.49 -26.54
N HIS A 178 -26.80 -19.79 -26.25
CA HIS A 178 -27.02 -20.83 -27.26
C HIS A 178 -28.46 -20.86 -27.77
N HIS A 179 -29.44 -20.69 -26.86
CA HIS A 179 -30.85 -20.64 -27.25
C HIS A 179 -31.16 -19.39 -28.08
N SER A 180 -30.63 -18.22 -27.70
CA SER A 180 -30.76 -16.99 -28.50
C SER A 180 -30.22 -17.22 -29.91
N LYS A 181 -28.98 -17.73 -30.03
CA LYS A 181 -28.38 -18.05 -31.33
C LYS A 181 -29.19 -19.07 -32.14
N LYS A 182 -29.79 -20.06 -31.48
CA LYS A 182 -30.64 -21.05 -32.16
C LYS A 182 -31.91 -20.40 -32.71
N VAL A 183 -32.54 -19.51 -31.95
CA VAL A 183 -33.72 -18.75 -32.41
C VAL A 183 -33.35 -17.83 -33.57
N ASP A 184 -32.22 -17.12 -33.48
CA ASP A 184 -31.73 -16.25 -34.55
C ASP A 184 -31.48 -17.05 -35.86
N MET A 185 -30.86 -18.23 -35.77
CA MET A 185 -30.65 -19.12 -36.93
C MET A 185 -31.95 -19.67 -37.52
N GLN A 186 -32.98 -19.93 -36.70
CA GLN A 186 -34.28 -20.37 -37.21
C GLN A 186 -34.99 -19.24 -37.96
N LEU A 187 -34.93 -18.01 -37.43
CA LEU A 187 -35.50 -16.82 -38.07
C LEU A 187 -34.82 -16.52 -39.41
N GLU A 188 -33.49 -16.66 -39.49
CA GLU A 188 -32.75 -16.47 -40.74
C GLU A 188 -33.09 -17.55 -41.78
N ASN A 189 -33.25 -18.81 -41.35
CA ASN A 189 -33.63 -19.90 -42.25
C ASN A 189 -35.08 -19.78 -42.76
N GLU A 190 -36.03 -19.33 -41.94
CA GLU A 190 -37.42 -19.05 -42.38
C GLU A 190 -37.45 -17.89 -43.39
N ASN A 191 -36.74 -16.80 -43.11
CA ASN A 191 -36.62 -15.67 -44.04
C ASN A 191 -36.00 -16.08 -45.39
N LEU A 192 -34.97 -16.94 -45.37
CA LEU A 192 -34.34 -17.43 -46.60
C LEU A 192 -35.30 -18.33 -47.42
N LEU A 193 -36.12 -19.13 -46.75
CA LEU A 193 -37.11 -19.99 -47.38
C LEU A 193 -38.24 -19.19 -48.05
N GLU A 194 -38.66 -18.06 -47.46
CA GLU A 194 -39.62 -17.15 -48.09
C GLU A 194 -39.04 -16.48 -49.34
N VAL A 195 -37.79 -16.04 -49.31
CA VAL A 195 -37.13 -15.42 -50.48
C VAL A 195 -36.96 -16.41 -51.65
N LEU A 196 -36.71 -17.70 -51.37
CA LEU A 196 -36.59 -18.75 -52.40
C LEU A 196 -37.94 -19.19 -52.99
N ARG A 197 -39.07 -18.79 -52.41
CA ARG A 197 -40.42 -19.17 -52.85
C ARG A 197 -41.07 -18.13 -53.78
N CYS A 198 -40.38 -17.04 -54.08
CA CYS A 198 -40.78 -15.99 -55.03
C CYS A 198 -40.16 -16.20 -56.43
#